data_AF-A0A7G7SR15-F1
#
_entry.id   AF-A0A7G7SR15-F1
#
_cell.length_a   1.000
_cell.length_b   1.000
_cell.length_c   1.000
_cell.angle_alpha   90.00
_cell.angle_beta   90.00
_cell.angle_gamma   90.00
#
_symmetry.space_group_name_H-M   'P 1'
#
loop_
_entity.id
_entity.type
_entity.pdbx_description
1 polymer ?
#
loop_
_entity_poly.entity_id
_entity_poly.type
_entity_poly.pdbx_seq_one_letter_code
_entity_poly.pdbx_strand_id
1 'polypeptide(L)'
;MPRKRALAEAEAGKLISSIQKEWGKDTGTAQAKISEHVMESAHTLLQAAHGDRLEEALGGRSVVDYLGALWVKRHPSVLPAIYALEAARFKRS
;
A
#
# COMPACT_ATOMS: atom_id res chain seq x y z
N MET A 1 0.84 10.39 19.76
CA MET A 1 0.70 9.21 18.87
C MET A 1 1.90 8.31 19.07
N PRO A 2 1.74 6.97 19.13
CA PRO A 2 2.87 6.04 19.15
C PRO A 2 3.74 6.22 17.91
N ARG A 3 5.07 6.28 18.08
CA ARG A 3 6.03 6.58 17.00
C ARG A 3 5.95 5.58 15.82
N LYS A 4 5.68 4.30 16.12
CA LYS A 4 5.46 3.25 15.12
C LYS A 4 4.24 3.54 14.25
N ARG A 5 3.10 3.86 14.88
CA ARG A 5 1.84 4.15 14.19
C ARG A 5 2.00 5.35 13.24
N ALA A 6 2.62 6.43 13.71
CA ALA A 6 2.89 7.60 12.89
C ALA A 6 3.78 7.29 11.66
N LEU A 7 4.75 6.38 11.81
CA LEU A 7 5.59 5.95 10.69
C LEU A 7 4.79 5.09 9.69
N ALA A 8 4.01 4.12 10.17
CA ALA A 8 3.18 3.27 9.30
C ALA A 8 2.13 4.10 8.53
N GLU A 9 1.48 5.06 9.20
CA GLU A 9 0.54 6.00 8.56
C GLU A 9 1.24 6.82 7.44
N ALA A 10 2.43 7.37 7.73
CA ALA A 10 3.18 8.16 6.76
C ALA A 10 3.61 7.33 5.54
N GLU A 11 4.11 6.10 5.74
CA GLU A 11 4.50 5.23 4.64
C GLU A 11 3.29 4.71 3.85
N ALA A 12 2.14 4.47 4.50
CA ALA A 12 0.89 4.12 3.81
C ALA A 12 0.38 5.29 2.93
N GLY A 13 0.49 6.53 3.39
CA GLY A 13 0.17 7.71 2.58
C GLY A 13 1.08 7.86 1.34
N LYS A 14 2.38 7.55 1.48
CA LYS A 14 3.33 7.54 0.35
C LYS A 14 3.04 6.40 -0.63
N LEU A 15 2.58 5.25 -0.14
CA LEU A 15 2.15 4.13 -0.97
C LEU A 15 0.95 4.51 -1.84
N ILE A 16 -0.09 5.11 -1.26
CA ILE A 16 -1.24 5.63 -2.02
C ILE A 16 -0.79 6.62 -3.09
N SER A 17 0.06 7.58 -2.71
CA SER A 17 0.58 8.58 -3.66
C SER A 17 1.33 7.95 -4.84
N SER A 18 2.04 6.84 -4.60
CA SER A 18 2.77 6.11 -5.64
C SER A 18 1.81 5.34 -6.55
N ILE A 19 0.81 4.66 -5.98
CA ILE A 19 -0.22 3.95 -6.73
C ILE A 19 -1.06 4.93 -7.56
N GLN A 20 -1.37 6.12 -7.04
CA GLN A 20 -2.16 7.13 -7.73
C GLN A 20 -1.49 7.62 -9.01
N LYS A 21 -0.16 7.73 -9.00
CA LYS A 21 0.62 8.09 -10.19
C LYS A 21 0.53 7.01 -11.28
N GLU A 22 0.50 5.75 -10.90
CA GLU A 22 0.35 4.64 -11.87
C GLU A 22 -1.09 4.51 -12.35
N TRP A 23 -2.07 4.60 -11.46
CA TRP A 23 -3.50 4.61 -11.81
C TRP A 23 -3.87 5.73 -12.79
N GLY A 24 -3.28 6.92 -12.63
CA GLY A 24 -3.45 8.03 -13.57
C GLY A 24 -2.95 7.72 -14.99
N LYS A 25 -1.96 6.82 -15.14
CA LYS A 25 -1.46 6.37 -16.46
C LYS A 25 -2.35 5.28 -17.06
N ASP A 26 -3.01 4.49 -16.23
CA ASP A 26 -3.88 3.38 -16.65
C ASP A 26 -5.31 3.81 -16.99
N THR A 27 -5.68 5.06 -16.71
CA THR A 27 -7.01 5.59 -16.96
C THR A 27 -7.39 5.46 -18.43
N GLY A 28 -8.55 4.87 -18.72
CA GLY A 28 -9.02 4.60 -20.08
C GLY A 28 -8.45 3.33 -20.73
N THR A 29 -7.61 2.57 -20.02
CA THR A 29 -7.11 1.27 -20.48
C THR A 29 -7.92 0.11 -19.90
N ALA A 30 -7.76 -1.10 -20.46
CA ALA A 30 -8.32 -2.32 -19.88
C ALA A 30 -7.81 -2.63 -18.46
N GLN A 31 -6.71 -2.01 -18.03
CA GLN A 31 -6.10 -2.22 -16.70
C GLN A 31 -6.69 -1.28 -15.63
N ALA A 32 -7.45 -0.26 -16.02
CA ALA A 32 -7.99 0.75 -15.10
C ALA A 32 -8.74 0.15 -13.91
N LYS A 33 -9.57 -0.89 -14.15
CA LYS A 33 -10.32 -1.59 -13.08
C LYS A 33 -9.41 -2.29 -12.07
N ILE A 34 -8.29 -2.86 -12.52
CA ILE A 34 -7.33 -3.51 -11.63
C ILE A 34 -6.63 -2.45 -10.78
N SER A 35 -6.19 -1.36 -11.42
CA SER A 35 -5.51 -0.27 -10.73
C SER A 35 -6.42 0.48 -9.76
N GLU A 36 -7.73 0.56 -10.05
CA GLU A 36 -8.76 1.05 -9.12
C GLU A 36 -8.90 0.14 -7.89
N HIS A 37 -8.98 -1.17 -8.07
CA HIS A 37 -9.01 -2.11 -6.95
C HIS A 37 -7.74 -2.04 -6.07
N VAL A 38 -6.57 -1.86 -6.70
CA VAL A 38 -5.30 -1.65 -5.99
C VAL A 38 -5.32 -0.35 -5.19
N MET A 39 -5.92 0.71 -5.74
CA MET A 39 -6.12 1.99 -5.05
C MET A 39 -7.01 1.83 -3.80
N GLU A 40 -8.16 1.17 -3.93
CA GLU A 40 -9.07 0.88 -2.82
C GLU A 40 -8.37 0.05 -1.71
N SER A 41 -7.59 -0.94 -2.12
CA SER A 41 -6.78 -1.76 -1.21
C SER A 41 -5.75 -0.91 -0.46
N ALA A 42 -5.07 0.01 -1.14
CA ALA A 42 -4.13 0.93 -0.50
C ALA A 42 -4.79 1.89 0.49
N HIS A 43 -6.00 2.38 0.17
CA HIS A 43 -6.80 3.17 1.11
C HIS A 43 -7.20 2.36 2.35
N THR A 44 -7.52 1.07 2.19
CA THR A 44 -7.81 0.17 3.30
C THR A 44 -6.60 0.02 4.22
N LEU A 45 -5.38 -0.11 3.66
CA LEU A 45 -4.14 -0.16 4.44
C LEU A 45 -3.88 1.15 5.21
N LEU A 46 -4.15 2.32 4.62
CA LEU A 46 -4.02 3.60 5.32
C LEU A 46 -5.01 3.70 6.49
N GLN A 47 -6.27 3.35 6.28
CA GLN A 47 -7.28 3.33 7.36
C GLN A 47 -6.89 2.36 8.48
N ALA A 48 -6.36 1.19 8.12
CA ALA A 48 -5.85 0.22 9.09
C ALA A 48 -4.62 0.75 9.85
N ALA A 49 -3.70 1.45 9.18
CA ALA A 49 -2.55 2.08 9.81
C ALA A 49 -2.96 3.14 10.85
N HIS A 50 -3.97 3.96 10.56
CA HIS A 50 -4.53 4.92 11.54
C HIS A 50 -5.10 4.24 12.79
N GLY A 51 -5.66 3.04 12.62
CA GLY A 51 -6.24 2.24 13.69
C GLY A 51 -5.26 1.31 14.41
N ASP A 52 -3.97 1.29 14.05
CA ASP A 52 -3.00 0.26 14.49
C ASP A 52 -3.46 -1.19 14.19
N ARG A 53 -4.27 -1.37 13.13
CA ARG A 53 -4.86 -2.64 12.67
C ARG A 53 -4.25 -3.13 11.37
N LEU A 54 -3.05 -2.66 11.03
CA LEU A 54 -2.40 -2.98 9.76
C LEU A 54 -2.14 -4.49 9.59
N GLU A 55 -1.75 -5.18 10.66
CA GLU A 55 -1.54 -6.64 10.62
C GLU A 55 -2.84 -7.42 10.43
N GLU A 56 -3.93 -6.97 11.06
CA GLU A 56 -5.26 -7.56 10.90
C GLU A 56 -5.75 -7.41 9.46
N ALA A 57 -5.59 -6.22 8.87
CA ALA A 57 -5.97 -5.95 7.49
C ALA A 57 -5.17 -6.81 6.49
N LEU A 58 -3.86 -7.00 6.74
CA LEU A 58 -3.00 -7.83 5.89
C LEU A 58 -3.30 -9.33 6.04
N GLY A 59 -3.75 -9.78 7.21
CA GLY A 59 -4.09 -11.18 7.47
C GLY A 59 -2.89 -12.11 7.28
N GLY A 60 -1.70 -11.67 7.69
CA GLY A 60 -0.45 -12.43 7.52
C GLY A 60 0.18 -12.38 6.13
N ARG A 61 -0.43 -11.68 5.16
CA ARG A 61 0.14 -11.47 3.83
C ARG A 61 1.21 -10.38 3.83
N SER A 62 2.07 -10.41 2.81
CA SER A 62 2.88 -9.24 2.46
C SER A 62 2.00 -8.15 1.84
N VAL A 63 2.45 -6.90 1.85
CA VAL A 63 1.80 -5.79 1.16
C VAL A 63 1.77 -6.05 -0.35
N VAL A 64 2.78 -6.73 -0.92
CA VAL A 64 2.79 -7.13 -2.34
C VAL A 64 1.63 -8.08 -2.66
N ASP A 65 1.46 -9.13 -1.83
CA ASP A 65 0.41 -10.12 -2.03
C ASP A 65 -0.98 -9.53 -1.78
N TYR A 66 -1.09 -8.62 -0.80
CA TYR A 66 -2.32 -7.92 -0.48
C TYR A 66 -2.80 -7.03 -1.63
N LEU A 67 -1.90 -6.24 -2.24
CA LEU A 67 -2.23 -5.38 -3.38
C LEU A 67 -2.40 -6.15 -4.69
N GLY A 68 -1.84 -7.37 -4.78
CA GLY A 68 -1.85 -8.19 -5.98
C GLY A 68 -0.50 -8.20 -6.68
N ALA A 69 0.25 -9.29 -6.50
CA ALA A 69 1.62 -9.45 -6.98
C ALA A 69 1.79 -9.21 -8.49
N LEU A 70 0.80 -9.59 -9.31
CA LEU A 70 0.86 -9.37 -10.76
C LEU A 70 0.82 -7.87 -11.11
N TRP A 71 -0.02 -7.09 -10.42
CA TRP A 71 -0.09 -5.66 -10.65
C TRP A 71 1.21 -4.98 -10.22
N VAL A 72 1.73 -5.33 -9.04
CA VAL A 72 3.01 -4.81 -8.52
C VAL A 72 4.17 -5.14 -9.47
N LYS A 73 4.21 -6.35 -10.03
CA LYS A 73 5.23 -6.76 -11.01
C LYS A 73 5.21 -5.89 -12.27
N ARG A 74 4.03 -5.42 -12.70
CA ARG A 74 3.88 -4.52 -13.85
C ARG A 74 4.23 -3.06 -13.52
N HIS A 75 4.16 -2.69 -12.24
CA HIS A 75 4.37 -1.33 -11.74
C HIS A 75 5.52 -1.29 -10.72
N PRO A 76 6.77 -1.63 -11.11
CA PRO A 76 7.89 -1.74 -10.17
C PRO A 76 8.24 -0.40 -9.49
N SER A 77 7.78 0.74 -10.02
CA SER A 77 7.91 2.06 -9.41
C SER A 77 7.25 2.15 -8.02
N VAL A 78 6.28 1.29 -7.70
CA VAL A 78 5.63 1.26 -6.38
C VAL A 78 6.40 0.46 -5.32
N LEU A 79 7.35 -0.38 -5.72
CA LEU A 79 8.09 -1.27 -4.81
C LEU A 79 8.82 -0.53 -3.68
N PRO A 80 9.47 0.63 -3.91
CA PRO A 80 10.12 1.36 -2.81
C PRO A 80 9.13 1.77 -1.71
N ALA A 81 7.91 2.19 -2.07
CA ALA A 81 6.90 2.57 -1.10
C ALA A 81 6.33 1.35 -0.35
N ILE A 82 6.17 0.22 -1.06
CA ILE A 82 5.78 -1.06 -0.44
C ILE A 82 6.80 -1.48 0.62
N TYR A 83 8.09 -1.48 0.27
CA TYR A 83 9.16 -1.88 1.20
C TYR A 83 9.28 -0.93 2.40
N ALA A 84 9.02 0.36 2.20
CA ALA A 84 9.01 1.32 3.30
C ALA A 84 7.87 1.05 4.30
N LEU A 85 6.67 0.74 3.81
CA LEU A 85 5.53 0.36 4.65
C LEU A 85 5.81 -0.97 5.40
N GLU A 86 6.38 -1.96 4.72
CA GLU A 86 6.81 -3.22 5.33
C GLU A 86 7.84 -2.99 6.45
N ALA A 87 8.85 -2.16 6.20
CA ALA A 87 9.84 -1.82 7.22
C ALA A 87 9.23 -1.08 8.41
N ALA A 88 8.27 -0.19 8.17
CA ALA A 88 7.53 0.53 9.22
C ALA A 88 6.68 -0.43 10.08
N ARG A 89 6.15 -1.50 9.48
CA ARG A 89 5.41 -2.56 10.18
C ARG A 89 6.29 -3.33 11.17
N PHE A 90 7.53 -3.64 10.79
CA PHE A 90 8.45 -4.48 11.57
C PHE A 90 9.39 -3.74 12.53
N LYS A 91 9.52 -2.41 12.44
CA LYS A 91 10.40 -1.66 13.35
C LYS A 91 9.92 -1.79 14.80
N ARG A 92 10.66 -2.56 15.61
CA ARG A 92 10.52 -2.64 17.07
C ARG A 92 10.92 -1.30 17.70
N SER A 93 10.14 -0.84 18.67
CA SER A 93 10.49 0.30 19.53
C SER A 93 11.66 -0.03 20.43
#